data_AF-A0A418AP78-F1
#
_entry.id   AF-A0A418AP78-F1
#
_cell.length_a   1.000
_cell.length_b   1.000
_cell.length_c   1.000
_cell.angle_alpha   90.00
_cell.angle_beta   90.00
_cell.angle_gamma   90.00
#
_symmetry.space_group_name_H-M   'P 1'
#
loop_
_entity.id
_entity.type
_entity.pdbx_description
1 polymer ?
#
loop_
_entity_poly.entity_id
_entity_poly.type
_entity_poly.pdbx_seq_one_letter_code
_entity_poly.pdbx_strand_id
1 'polypeptide(L)'
;MNTYANKVARRTFLTTLWRHESEVKEFFYLGETNYNTCCSREYGCSVKGMRAVEKRTTSKGENMQVIACIGRGGLVYHESKFGTNRAEHMHEYVCELHRVLAHGIEDVFVATEFGTPTVLRLGPYSLMLNPIENVFSAFKSDVKRSLRQRRQELLTLPPNTTIKAHRDSILEKMSQEDFQVVTPSLCA
;
A
#
# COMPACT_ATOMS: atom_id res chain seq x y z
N MET A 1 -7.64 21.90 6.18
CA MET A 1 -7.75 20.81 5.17
C MET A 1 -7.93 21.32 3.73
N ASN A 2 -8.48 22.51 3.47
CA ASN A 2 -8.55 23.11 2.12
C ASN A 2 -8.14 24.60 2.12
N THR A 3 -6.93 24.90 2.60
CA THR A 3 -6.41 26.27 2.68
C THR A 3 -6.04 26.80 1.29
N TYR A 4 -5.97 28.12 1.13
CA TYR A 4 -5.50 28.74 -0.11
C TYR A 4 -4.11 28.21 -0.52
N ALA A 5 -3.19 28.11 0.44
CA ALA A 5 -1.86 27.55 0.21
C ALA A 5 -1.90 26.12 -0.37
N ASN A 6 -2.76 25.24 0.17
CA ASN A 6 -2.89 23.87 -0.35
C ASN A 6 -3.49 23.85 -1.77
N LYS A 7 -4.45 24.75 -2.07
CA LYS A 7 -5.01 24.87 -3.41
C LYS A 7 -3.96 25.31 -4.43
N VAL A 8 -3.12 26.28 -4.06
CA VAL A 8 -1.99 26.72 -4.90
C VAL A 8 -1.00 25.58 -5.10
N ALA A 9 -0.61 24.87 -4.04
CA ALA A 9 0.32 23.74 -4.14
C ALA A 9 -0.22 22.62 -5.07
N ARG A 10 -1.51 22.27 -4.95
CA ARG A 10 -2.18 21.30 -5.84
C ARG A 10 -2.18 21.76 -7.29
N ARG A 11 -2.50 23.05 -7.53
CA ARG A 11 -2.47 23.62 -8.88
C ARG A 11 -1.07 23.56 -9.48
N THR A 12 -0.05 23.96 -8.73
CA THR A 12 1.35 23.90 -9.19
C THR A 12 1.78 22.47 -9.52
N PHE A 13 1.44 21.51 -8.65
CA PHE A 13 1.71 20.09 -8.90
C PHE A 13 1.08 19.62 -10.22
N LEU A 14 -0.21 19.90 -10.45
CA LEU A 14 -0.91 19.51 -11.66
C LEU A 14 -0.33 20.17 -12.92
N THR A 15 0.02 21.45 -12.86
CA THR A 15 0.67 22.14 -13.98
C THR A 15 2.01 21.49 -14.34
N THR A 16 2.83 21.12 -13.34
CA THR A 16 4.11 20.44 -13.58
C THR A 16 3.89 19.02 -14.11
N LEU A 17 2.90 18.31 -13.58
CA LEU A 17 2.53 16.97 -14.05
C LEU A 17 2.14 16.99 -15.53
N TRP A 18 1.22 17.89 -15.92
CA TRP A 18 0.80 18.05 -17.32
C TRP A 18 1.93 18.44 -18.25
N ARG A 19 2.88 19.25 -17.77
CA ARG A 19 4.09 19.56 -18.54
C ARG A 19 4.91 18.30 -18.81
N HIS A 20 5.15 17.48 -17.80
CA HIS A 20 5.88 16.21 -17.99
C HIS A 20 5.11 15.19 -18.84
N GLU A 21 3.78 15.23 -18.80
CA GLU A 21 2.94 14.39 -19.65
C GLU A 21 3.08 14.80 -21.12
N SER A 22 3.17 16.11 -21.41
CA SER A 22 3.45 16.61 -22.76
C SER A 22 4.87 16.27 -23.26
N GLU A 23 5.80 16.02 -22.34
CA GLU A 23 7.15 15.53 -22.61
C GLU A 23 7.21 14.00 -22.80
N VAL A 24 6.07 13.29 -22.79
CA VAL A 24 5.95 11.83 -22.95
C VAL A 24 6.79 11.06 -21.93
N LYS A 25 6.86 11.57 -20.70
CA LYS A 25 7.56 10.90 -19.60
C LYS A 25 6.72 9.78 -19.00
N GLU A 26 7.38 8.72 -18.57
CA GLU A 26 6.75 7.66 -17.78
C GLU A 26 6.60 8.09 -16.32
N PHE A 27 5.45 7.77 -15.72
CA PHE A 27 5.14 8.13 -14.34
C PHE A 27 5.07 6.89 -13.46
N PHE A 28 5.71 7.00 -12.31
CA PHE A 28 5.63 6.04 -11.22
C PHE A 28 5.10 6.73 -9.98
N TYR A 29 4.13 6.10 -9.34
CA TYR A 29 3.51 6.60 -8.12
C TYR A 29 3.95 5.77 -6.94
N LEU A 30 4.48 6.44 -5.92
CA LEU A 30 4.96 5.82 -4.69
C LEU A 30 4.06 6.22 -3.52
N GLY A 31 3.86 5.28 -2.60
CA GLY A 31 3.10 5.53 -1.39
C GLY A 31 3.35 4.47 -0.32
N GLU A 32 2.81 4.74 0.85
CA GLU A 32 2.87 3.84 2.00
C GLU A 32 1.48 3.68 2.59
N THR A 33 1.16 2.46 3.02
CA THR A 33 -0.03 2.19 3.83
C THR A 33 0.29 1.22 4.96
N ASN A 34 -0.61 1.12 5.93
CA ASN A 34 -0.51 0.13 6.99
C ASN A 34 -1.85 -0.59 7.20
N TYR A 35 -1.76 -1.80 7.76
CA TYR A 35 -2.91 -2.57 8.23
C TYR A 35 -2.50 -3.48 9.38
N ASN A 36 -3.48 -4.03 10.08
CA ASN A 36 -3.26 -4.96 11.18
C ASN A 36 -4.41 -5.97 11.27
N THR A 37 -4.33 -6.87 12.25
CA THR A 37 -5.37 -7.89 12.46
C THR A 37 -6.70 -7.33 12.95
N CYS A 38 -6.80 -6.05 13.33
CA CYS A 38 -8.03 -5.42 13.82
C CYS A 38 -8.96 -5.05 12.65
N CYS A 39 -9.50 -6.08 12.00
CA CYS A 39 -10.42 -5.96 10.89
C CYS A 39 -11.83 -6.36 11.35
N SER A 40 -12.50 -5.47 12.08
CA SER A 40 -13.84 -5.74 12.61
C SER A 40 -14.84 -4.67 12.21
N ARG A 41 -16.11 -5.07 12.02
CA ARG A 41 -17.21 -4.13 11.76
C ARG A 41 -17.65 -3.46 13.05
N GLU A 42 -17.99 -2.18 13.03
CA GLU A 42 -18.54 -1.51 14.22
C GLU A 42 -19.90 -2.07 14.64
N TYR A 43 -20.67 -2.57 13.67
CA TYR A 43 -22.02 -3.08 13.86
C TYR A 43 -22.11 -4.57 13.53
N GLY A 44 -22.95 -5.30 14.27
CA GLY A 44 -23.25 -6.71 14.08
C GLY A 44 -24.75 -6.97 14.16
N CYS A 45 -25.19 -8.09 13.59
CA CYS A 45 -26.59 -8.50 13.61
C CYS A 45 -26.79 -9.62 14.65
N SER A 46 -27.89 -9.57 15.39
CA SER A 46 -28.36 -10.65 16.26
C SER A 46 -29.88 -10.72 16.20
N VAL A 47 -30.44 -11.81 16.72
CA VAL A 47 -31.90 -11.98 16.85
C VAL A 47 -32.47 -10.84 17.72
N LYS A 48 -33.66 -10.35 17.39
CA LYS A 48 -34.33 -9.29 18.16
C LYS A 48 -34.41 -9.69 19.64
N GLY A 49 -33.95 -8.81 20.53
CA GLY A 49 -33.88 -9.07 21.98
C GLY A 49 -32.58 -9.74 22.45
N MET A 50 -31.71 -10.17 21.53
CA MET A 50 -30.40 -10.75 21.86
C MET A 50 -29.27 -9.77 21.61
N ARG A 51 -28.22 -9.84 22.45
CA ARG A 51 -27.00 -9.05 22.25
C ARG A 51 -26.19 -9.63 21.08
N ALA A 52 -25.71 -8.78 20.18
CA ALA A 52 -24.70 -9.18 19.19
C ALA A 52 -23.33 -9.23 19.89
N VAL A 53 -22.76 -10.43 20.04
CA VAL A 53 -21.46 -10.65 20.69
C VAL A 53 -20.51 -11.32 19.70
N GLU A 54 -19.31 -10.78 19.56
CA GLU A 54 -18.30 -11.30 18.65
C GLU A 54 -16.90 -11.19 19.29
N LYS A 55 -16.16 -12.31 19.36
CA LYS A 55 -14.77 -12.32 19.85
C LYS A 55 -13.86 -11.74 18.77
N ARG A 56 -13.08 -10.71 19.09
CA ARG A 56 -12.24 -9.98 18.12
C ARG A 56 -10.76 -10.05 18.46
N THR A 57 -9.94 -9.89 17.44
CA THR A 57 -8.52 -9.57 17.59
C THR A 57 -8.37 -8.18 18.21
N THR A 58 -7.30 -7.97 18.97
CA THR A 58 -7.03 -6.68 19.60
C THR A 58 -6.39 -5.72 18.59
N SER A 59 -6.64 -4.42 18.75
CA SER A 59 -5.93 -3.36 18.02
C SER A 59 -4.48 -3.16 18.47
N LYS A 60 -4.06 -3.82 19.55
CA LYS A 60 -2.68 -3.72 20.09
C LYS A 60 -1.65 -4.59 19.36
N GLY A 61 -2.02 -5.26 18.26
CA GLY A 61 -1.06 -5.96 17.41
C GLY A 61 -0.14 -4.99 16.67
N GLU A 62 1.02 -5.45 16.21
CA GLU A 62 1.89 -4.65 15.37
C GLU A 62 1.21 -4.38 14.02
N ASN A 63 1.46 -3.18 13.48
CA ASN A 63 1.00 -2.83 12.14
C ASN A 63 2.00 -3.40 11.13
N MET A 64 1.47 -4.11 10.14
CA MET A 64 2.17 -4.37 8.90
C MET A 64 2.14 -3.09 8.08
N GLN A 65 3.31 -2.64 7.67
CA GLN A 65 3.49 -1.45 6.87
C GLN A 65 3.98 -1.87 5.50
N VAL A 66 3.41 -1.25 4.49
CA VAL A 66 3.61 -1.62 3.09
C VAL A 66 3.98 -0.37 2.32
N ILE A 67 5.12 -0.41 1.65
CA ILE A 67 5.51 0.60 0.67
C ILE A 67 5.31 -0.03 -0.70
N ALA A 68 4.67 0.68 -1.61
CA ALA A 68 4.50 0.22 -2.97
C ALA A 68 4.78 1.33 -3.98
N CYS A 69 5.16 0.89 -5.17
CA CYS A 69 5.35 1.69 -6.36
C CYS A 69 4.50 1.07 -7.47
N ILE A 70 3.69 1.91 -8.11
CA ILE A 70 2.85 1.53 -9.24
C ILE A 70 3.24 2.34 -10.47
N GLY A 71 3.09 1.73 -11.64
CA GLY A 71 3.19 2.40 -12.93
C GLY A 71 1.91 2.17 -13.73
N ARG A 72 1.90 2.62 -14.99
CA ARG A 72 0.75 2.46 -15.89
C ARG A 72 0.33 0.99 -16.07
N GLY A 73 1.30 0.07 -16.03
CA GLY A 73 1.09 -1.36 -16.20
C GLY A 73 0.59 -2.11 -14.96
N GLY A 74 0.52 -1.47 -13.79
CA GLY A 74 0.19 -2.12 -12.53
C GLY A 74 1.24 -1.93 -11.45
N LEU A 75 1.32 -2.89 -10.53
CA LEU A 75 2.30 -2.91 -9.46
C LEU A 75 3.70 -3.15 -10.02
N VAL A 76 4.64 -2.25 -9.72
CA VAL A 76 6.04 -2.36 -10.13
C VAL A 76 6.85 -3.05 -9.05
N TYR A 77 6.75 -2.56 -7.82
CA TYR A 77 7.50 -3.09 -6.70
C TYR A 77 6.79 -2.79 -5.38
N HIS A 78 6.87 -3.72 -4.44
CA HIS A 78 6.38 -3.51 -3.08
C HIS A 78 7.27 -4.21 -2.06
N GLU A 79 7.33 -3.62 -0.89
CA GLU A 79 7.94 -4.23 0.28
C GLU A 79 6.97 -4.14 1.45
N SER A 80 7.08 -5.09 2.37
CA SER A 80 6.23 -5.18 3.54
C SER A 80 7.07 -5.51 4.75
N LYS A 81 6.82 -4.81 5.85
CA LYS A 81 7.55 -5.02 7.09
C LYS A 81 6.73 -4.66 8.31
N PHE A 82 7.09 -5.25 9.44
CA PHE A 82 6.54 -4.84 10.72
C PHE A 82 7.21 -3.56 11.24
N GLY A 83 6.39 -2.67 11.81
CA GLY A 83 6.87 -1.43 12.43
C GLY A 83 7.17 -0.31 11.43
N THR A 84 7.92 0.69 11.87
CA THR A 84 7.94 2.01 11.22
C THR A 84 8.97 2.18 10.08
N ASN A 85 8.54 2.87 9.01
CA ASN A 85 9.25 3.74 8.06
C ASN A 85 10.40 4.54 8.69
N ARG A 86 11.64 4.04 8.71
CA ARG A 86 12.83 4.87 8.96
C ARG A 86 13.45 5.30 7.63
N ALA A 87 14.21 6.40 7.66
CA ALA A 87 14.85 6.95 6.47
C ALA A 87 15.79 5.95 5.77
N GLU A 88 16.53 5.14 6.54
CA GLU A 88 17.41 4.09 6.04
C GLU A 88 16.66 3.08 5.16
N HIS A 89 15.55 2.54 5.67
CA HIS A 89 14.70 1.62 4.92
C HIS A 89 14.08 2.26 3.67
N MET A 90 13.70 3.54 3.73
CA MET A 90 13.20 4.24 2.55
C MET A 90 14.29 4.40 1.48
N HIS A 91 15.55 4.59 1.90
CA HIS A 91 16.67 4.67 0.98
C HIS A 91 16.94 3.32 0.31
N GLU A 92 16.95 2.24 1.08
CA GLU A 92 17.07 0.87 0.58
C GLU A 92 15.97 0.53 -0.43
N TYR A 93 14.70 0.81 -0.07
CA TYR A 93 13.56 0.62 -0.97
C TYR A 93 13.71 1.35 -2.30
N VAL A 94 14.18 2.61 -2.27
CA VAL A 94 14.39 3.42 -3.49
C VAL A 94 15.53 2.85 -4.34
N CYS A 95 16.59 2.35 -3.72
CA CYS A 95 17.70 1.69 -4.40
C CYS A 95 17.24 0.41 -5.09
N GLU A 96 16.45 -0.44 -4.42
CA GLU A 96 15.90 -1.66 -5.05
C GLU A 96 14.90 -1.33 -6.14
N LEU A 97 14.01 -0.36 -5.92
CA LEU A 97 13.08 0.11 -6.95
C LEU A 97 13.82 0.58 -8.21
N HIS A 98 14.92 1.32 -8.05
CA HIS A 98 15.73 1.76 -9.18
C HIS A 98 16.34 0.57 -9.93
N ARG A 99 16.80 -0.47 -9.22
CA ARG A 99 17.30 -1.70 -9.86
C ARG A 99 16.20 -2.43 -10.62
N VAL A 100 15.01 -2.58 -10.04
CA VAL A 100 13.85 -3.22 -10.70
C VAL A 100 13.48 -2.45 -11.97
N LEU A 101 13.42 -1.13 -11.91
CA LEU A 101 13.12 -0.29 -13.08
C LEU A 101 14.21 -0.36 -14.16
N ALA A 102 15.48 -0.45 -13.76
CA ALA A 102 16.60 -0.58 -14.69
C ALA A 102 16.72 -2.00 -15.32
N HIS A 103 16.28 -3.04 -14.61
CA HIS A 103 16.37 -4.44 -15.05
C HIS A 103 15.07 -5.01 -15.65
N GLY A 104 13.91 -4.38 -15.42
CA GLY A 104 12.60 -4.80 -15.96
C GLY A 104 12.42 -4.61 -17.47
N ILE A 105 13.44 -4.14 -18.17
CA ILE A 105 13.55 -4.17 -19.63
C ILE A 105 14.45 -5.37 -19.96
N GLU A 106 13.85 -6.56 -20.05
CA GLU A 106 14.51 -7.76 -20.58
C GLU A 106 14.74 -7.60 -22.09
N ASP A 107 15.79 -6.88 -22.45
CA ASP A 107 16.78 -7.22 -23.47
C ASP A 107 17.60 -5.96 -23.75
N VAL A 108 18.91 -6.16 -23.85
CA VAL A 108 19.92 -5.16 -24.21
C VAL A 108 20.45 -4.34 -23.03
N PHE A 109 21.63 -4.75 -22.59
CA PHE A 109 22.71 -3.87 -22.13
C PHE A 109 22.98 -2.79 -23.20
N VAL A 110 22.17 -1.75 -23.22
CA VAL A 110 22.47 -0.45 -23.81
C VAL A 110 22.26 0.51 -22.67
N ALA A 111 23.31 1.28 -22.36
CA ALA A 111 23.34 2.30 -21.34
C ALA A 111 21.95 2.88 -21.08
N THR A 112 21.36 2.64 -19.92
CA THR A 112 20.01 3.12 -19.61
C THR A 112 19.96 4.62 -19.85
N GLU A 113 19.28 5.01 -20.92
CA GLU A 113 18.88 6.38 -21.23
C GLU A 113 17.78 6.87 -20.28
N PHE A 114 17.56 6.19 -19.14
CA PHE A 114 16.86 6.78 -18.01
C PHE A 114 17.77 7.86 -17.43
N GLY A 115 17.55 9.10 -17.87
CA GLY A 115 18.12 10.27 -17.19
C GLY A 115 17.78 10.27 -15.70
N THR A 116 18.34 11.23 -14.95
CA THR A 116 18.08 11.35 -13.51
C THR A 116 16.56 11.44 -13.24
N PRO A 117 15.98 10.54 -12.41
CA PRO A 117 14.55 10.53 -12.17
C PRO A 117 14.11 11.84 -11.54
N THR A 118 13.07 12.46 -12.12
CA THR A 118 12.52 13.71 -11.59
C THR A 118 11.52 13.41 -10.49
N VAL A 119 11.83 13.81 -9.25
CA VAL A 119 10.92 13.63 -8.12
C VAL A 119 9.88 14.74 -8.10
N LEU A 120 8.61 14.38 -8.33
CA LEU A 120 7.49 15.30 -8.17
C LEU A 120 6.84 15.12 -6.79
N ARG A 121 6.95 16.13 -5.92
CA ARG A 121 6.39 16.07 -4.57
C ARG A 121 4.95 16.53 -4.53
N LEU A 122 4.08 15.71 -3.95
CA LEU A 122 2.70 16.07 -3.66
C LEU A 122 2.62 17.13 -2.56
N GLY A 123 1.72 18.09 -2.75
CA GLY A 123 1.37 19.06 -1.71
C GLY A 123 0.61 18.40 -0.54
N PRO A 124 0.60 19.02 0.65
CA PRO A 124 -0.10 18.49 1.81
C PRO A 124 -1.58 18.19 1.53
N TYR A 125 -2.10 17.11 2.15
CA TYR A 125 -3.51 16.70 2.05
C TYR A 125 -4.00 16.48 0.61
N SER A 126 -3.18 15.93 -0.27
CA SER A 126 -3.50 15.80 -1.70
C SER A 126 -3.50 14.35 -2.19
N LEU A 127 -3.94 13.43 -1.32
CA LEU A 127 -4.00 11.99 -1.60
C LEU A 127 -4.82 11.66 -2.86
N MET A 128 -5.87 12.43 -3.14
CA MET A 128 -6.69 12.26 -4.36
C MET A 128 -5.95 12.53 -5.68
N LEU A 129 -4.73 13.07 -5.64
CA LEU A 129 -3.87 13.26 -6.80
C LEU A 129 -2.85 12.12 -6.98
N ASN A 130 -2.89 11.11 -6.10
CA ASN A 130 -2.02 9.95 -6.14
C ASN A 130 -2.85 8.66 -6.40
N PRO A 131 -2.83 8.10 -7.63
CA PRO A 131 -3.59 6.90 -7.97
C PRO A 131 -3.30 5.69 -7.07
N ILE A 132 -2.12 5.63 -6.43
CA ILE A 132 -1.78 4.53 -5.51
C ILE A 132 -2.74 4.42 -4.34
N GLU A 133 -3.46 5.49 -3.98
CA GLU A 133 -4.47 5.45 -2.93
C GLU A 133 -5.67 4.57 -3.31
N ASN A 134 -6.00 4.49 -4.61
CA ASN A 134 -7.01 3.56 -5.13
C ASN A 134 -6.51 2.12 -5.00
N VAL A 135 -5.24 1.89 -5.36
CA VAL A 135 -4.57 0.59 -5.22
C VAL A 135 -4.54 0.15 -3.75
N PHE A 136 -4.13 1.01 -2.83
CA PHE A 136 -4.14 0.69 -1.39
C PHE A 136 -5.54 0.46 -0.84
N SER A 137 -6.54 1.18 -1.34
CA SER A 137 -7.93 0.95 -0.95
C SER A 137 -8.43 -0.43 -1.39
N ALA A 138 -8.10 -0.85 -2.61
CA ALA A 138 -8.42 -2.17 -3.12
C ALA A 138 -7.67 -3.27 -2.35
N PHE A 139 -6.34 -3.12 -2.20
CA PHE A 139 -5.49 -4.02 -1.43
C PHE A 139 -5.99 -4.21 0.01
N LYS A 140 -6.21 -3.12 0.75
CA LYS A 140 -6.71 -3.20 2.14
C LYS A 140 -8.09 -3.81 2.24
N SER A 141 -8.92 -3.65 1.21
CA SER A 141 -10.25 -4.28 1.17
C SER A 141 -10.14 -5.79 0.98
N ASP A 142 -9.19 -6.24 0.17
CA ASP A 142 -8.94 -7.67 -0.03
C ASP A 142 -8.26 -8.30 1.20
N VAL A 143 -7.25 -7.65 1.78
CA VAL A 143 -6.68 -8.05 3.08
C VAL A 143 -7.76 -8.22 4.16
N LYS A 144 -8.69 -7.25 4.27
CA LYS A 144 -9.82 -7.36 5.21
C LYS A 144 -10.74 -8.54 4.90
N ARG A 145 -10.93 -8.87 3.63
CA ARG A 145 -11.73 -10.02 3.19
C ARG A 145 -11.03 -11.33 3.53
N SER A 146 -9.73 -11.44 3.24
CA SER A 146 -8.89 -12.60 3.53
C SER A 146 -8.80 -12.85 5.05
N LEU A 147 -8.55 -11.81 5.86
CA LEU A 147 -8.57 -11.90 7.33
C LEU A 147 -9.94 -12.33 7.88
N ARG A 148 -11.03 -11.91 7.22
CA ARG A 148 -12.38 -12.35 7.61
C ARG A 148 -12.60 -13.84 7.31
N GLN A 149 -12.13 -14.34 6.19
CA GLN A 149 -12.22 -15.76 5.84
C GLN A 149 -11.39 -16.63 6.80
N ARG A 150 -10.21 -16.13 7.19
CA ARG A 150 -9.30 -16.77 8.16
C ARG A 150 -9.59 -16.41 9.61
N ARG A 151 -10.80 -15.92 9.92
CA ARG A 151 -11.15 -15.47 11.28
C ARG A 151 -10.91 -16.55 12.33
N GLN A 152 -11.30 -17.79 12.03
CA GLN A 152 -11.14 -18.87 12.99
C GLN A 152 -9.66 -19.15 13.27
N GLU A 153 -8.82 -19.12 12.24
CA GLU A 153 -7.37 -19.25 12.35
C GLU A 153 -6.76 -18.12 13.20
N LEU A 154 -7.21 -16.87 13.04
CA LEU A 154 -6.76 -15.73 13.85
C LEU A 154 -7.10 -15.84 15.35
N LEU A 155 -8.15 -16.60 15.68
CA LEU A 155 -8.65 -16.79 17.03
C LEU A 155 -8.14 -18.08 17.68
N THR A 156 -7.84 -19.11 16.89
CA THR A 156 -7.36 -20.41 17.34
C THR A 156 -5.83 -20.44 17.28
N LEU A 157 -5.20 -20.41 18.45
CA LEU A 157 -3.74 -20.45 18.55
C LEU A 157 -3.22 -21.88 18.40
N PRO A 158 -2.24 -22.12 17.52
CA PRO A 158 -1.57 -23.41 17.46
C PRO A 158 -0.68 -23.63 18.70
N PRO A 159 -0.46 -24.89 19.11
CA PRO A 159 0.39 -25.21 20.24
C PRO A 159 1.81 -24.67 20.02
N ASN A 160 2.46 -24.24 21.11
CA ASN A 160 3.84 -23.73 21.13
C ASN A 160 4.08 -22.43 20.32
N THR A 161 3.05 -21.64 20.05
CA THR A 161 3.20 -20.33 19.40
C THR A 161 2.67 -19.20 20.27
N THR A 162 3.29 -18.02 20.18
CA THR A 162 2.75 -16.83 20.83
C THR A 162 1.64 -16.23 19.98
N ILE A 163 0.70 -15.53 20.64
CA ILE A 163 -0.39 -14.81 19.95
C ILE A 163 0.15 -13.85 18.89
N LYS A 164 1.27 -13.19 19.20
CA LYS A 164 1.95 -12.25 18.32
C LYS A 164 2.48 -12.99 17.09
N ALA A 165 3.37 -13.96 17.27
CA ALA A 165 4.02 -14.68 16.17
C ALA A 165 3.01 -15.34 15.22
N HIS A 166 1.93 -15.95 15.75
CA HIS A 166 0.88 -16.57 14.95
C HIS A 166 0.17 -15.55 14.05
N ARG A 167 -0.21 -14.39 14.60
CA ARG A 167 -0.92 -13.35 13.86
C ARG A 167 -0.02 -12.60 12.88
N ASP A 168 1.23 -12.39 13.25
CA ASP A 168 2.22 -11.75 12.39
C ASP A 168 2.48 -12.59 11.14
N SER A 169 2.64 -13.91 11.29
CA SER A 169 2.77 -14.83 10.15
C SER A 169 1.57 -14.78 9.19
N ILE A 170 0.36 -14.66 9.74
CA ILE A 170 -0.85 -14.48 8.92
C ILE A 170 -0.78 -13.15 8.15
N LEU A 171 -0.43 -12.04 8.80
CA LEU A 171 -0.35 -10.73 8.15
C LEU A 171 0.71 -10.66 7.04
N GLU A 172 1.88 -11.30 7.25
CA GLU A 172 2.93 -11.42 6.23
C GLU A 172 2.44 -12.16 4.99
N LYS A 173 1.76 -13.30 5.20
CA LYS A 173 1.19 -14.09 4.11
C LYS A 173 0.17 -13.29 3.29
N MET A 174 -0.67 -12.49 3.95
CA MET A 174 -1.62 -11.58 3.27
C MET A 174 -0.91 -10.52 2.43
N SER A 175 0.19 -9.98 2.93
CA SER A 175 0.94 -8.97 2.18
C SER A 175 1.52 -9.50 0.86
N GLN A 176 1.78 -10.80 0.78
CA GLN A 176 2.30 -11.43 -0.45
C GLN A 176 1.18 -11.86 -1.40
N GLU A 177 0.06 -12.34 -0.86
CA GLU A 177 -1.05 -12.90 -1.67
C GLU A 177 -2.00 -11.81 -2.21
N ASP A 178 -2.28 -10.75 -1.46
CA ASP A 178 -3.41 -9.85 -1.75
C ASP A 178 -3.07 -8.74 -2.78
N PHE A 179 -1.80 -8.58 -3.19
CA PHE A 179 -1.42 -7.63 -4.26
C PHE A 179 -1.83 -8.08 -5.67
N GLN A 180 -2.34 -9.30 -5.83
CA GLN A 180 -2.90 -9.80 -7.09
C GLN A 180 -4.16 -9.01 -7.53
N VAL A 181 -4.76 -8.23 -6.63
CA VAL A 181 -5.91 -7.35 -6.93
C VAL A 181 -5.52 -6.12 -7.76
N VAL A 182 -4.22 -5.79 -7.86
CA VAL A 182 -3.77 -4.58 -8.56
C VAL A 182 -3.89 -4.77 -10.06
N THR A 183 -4.79 -3.99 -10.65
CA THR A 183 -5.04 -3.96 -12.10
C THR A 183 -4.60 -2.62 -12.68
N PRO A 184 -4.27 -2.56 -13.98
CA PRO A 184 -3.93 -1.29 -14.65
C PRO A 184 -5.01 -0.22 -14.49
N SER A 185 -6.29 -0.61 -14.44
CA SER A 185 -7.41 0.33 -14.21
C SER A 185 -7.38 1.01 -12.85
N LEU A 186 -6.76 0.42 -11.83
CA LEU A 186 -6.59 1.05 -10.52
C LEU A 186 -5.39 2.00 -10.47
N CYS A 187 -4.49 1.90 -11.45
CA CYS A 187 -3.25 2.67 -11.52
C CYS A 187 -3.38 3.93 -12.40
N ALA A 188 -4.56 4.15 -12.98
CA ALA A 188 -4.91 5.29 -13.83
C ALA A 188 -5.66 6.39 -13.06
#